data_AF-A0A7W3TL69-F1
#
_entry.id   AF-A0A7W3TL69-F1
#
_cell.length_a   1.000
_cell.length_b   1.000
_cell.length_c   1.000
_cell.angle_alpha   90.00
_cell.angle_beta   90.00
_cell.angle_gamma   90.00
#
_symmetry.space_group_name_H-M   'P 1'
#
loop_
_entity.id
_entity.type
_entity.pdbx_description
1 polymer ?
#
loop_
_entity_poly.entity_id
_entity_poly.type
_entity_poly.pdbx_seq_one_letter_code
_entity_poly.pdbx_strand_id
1 'polypeptide(L)' 'MSDIHPQDKLDALDWALQQLRFRAPQGGYQSQLDRNRLHTLEQLRDEAQRKARG' A
#
# COMPACT_ATOMS: atom_id res chain seq x y z
N MET A 1 -6.56 17.51 15.80
CA MET A 1 -6.76 16.11 15.37
C MET A 1 -6.60 16.13 13.87
N SER A 2 -5.51 15.59 13.34
CA SER A 2 -5.26 15.67 11.90
C SER A 2 -6.26 14.77 11.20
N ASP A 3 -7.32 15.37 10.67
CA ASP A 3 -8.15 14.78 9.63
C ASP A 3 -7.25 14.58 8.41
N ILE A 4 -6.52 13.47 8.40
CA ILE A 4 -5.80 13.02 7.21
C ILE A 4 -6.90 12.78 6.18
N HIS A 5 -6.91 13.60 5.13
CA HIS A 5 -7.92 13.50 4.11
C HIS A 5 -7.90 12.06 3.57
N PRO A 6 -9.06 11.43 3.33
CA PRO A 6 -9.10 10.06 2.83
C PRO A 6 -8.26 9.86 1.56
N GLN A 7 -8.12 10.92 0.76
CA GLN A 7 -7.23 10.96 -0.39
C GLN A 7 -5.73 10.89 0.00
N ASP A 8 -5.26 11.69 0.96
CA ASP A 8 -3.86 11.66 1.42
C ASP A 8 -3.47 10.26 1.95
N LYS A 9 -4.43 9.57 2.60
CA LYS A 9 -4.24 8.20 3.06
C LYS A 9 -4.09 7.22 1.90
N LEU A 10 -4.86 7.40 0.82
CA LEU A 10 -4.76 6.57 -0.39
C LEU A 10 -3.45 6.82 -1.13
N ASP A 11 -3.06 8.08 -1.30
CA ASP A 11 -1.80 8.45 -1.94
C ASP A 11 -0.59 7.90 -1.18
N ALA A 12 -0.62 7.93 0.16
CA ALA A 12 0.42 7.32 0.99
C ALA A 12 0.50 5.78 0.82
N LEU A 13 -0.65 5.10 0.73
CA LEU A 13 -0.71 3.65 0.51
C LEU A 13 -0.24 3.26 -0.90
N ASP A 14 -0.60 4.04 -1.91
CA ASP A 14 -0.16 3.80 -3.29
C ASP A 14 1.35 4.03 -3.42
N TRP A 15 1.89 5.08 -2.82
CA TRP A 15 3.33 5.32 -2.74
C TRP A 15 4.06 4.15 -2.07
N ALA A 16 3.56 3.65 -0.93
CA ALA A 16 4.16 2.51 -0.24
C ALA A 16 4.16 1.22 -1.09
N LEU A 17 3.07 0.97 -1.84
CA LEU A 17 2.98 -0.15 -2.78
C LEU A 17 3.98 -0.02 -3.92
N GLN A 18 4.12 1.18 -4.49
CA GLN A 18 5.10 1.44 -5.55
C GLN A 18 6.52 1.23 -5.07
N GLN A 19 6.86 1.71 -3.86
CA GLN A 19 8.16 1.47 -3.25
C GLN A 19 8.44 -0.02 -3.07
N LEU A 20 7.47 -0.80 -2.59
CA LEU A 20 7.64 -2.24 -2.41
C LEU A 20 7.84 -2.99 -3.74
N ARG A 21 7.13 -2.55 -4.79
CA ARG A 21 7.26 -3.10 -6.16
C ARG A 21 8.60 -2.73 -6.80
N PHE A 22 9.08 -1.50 -6.59
CA PHE A 22 10.39 -1.04 -7.06
C PHE A 22 11.55 -1.68 -6.30
N ARG A 23 11.35 -1.96 -5.01
CA ARG A 23 12.38 -2.55 -4.14
C ARG A 23 12.53 -4.04 -4.32
N ALA A 24 11.59 -4.72 -4.98
CA ALA A 24 11.78 -6.08 -5.45
C ALA A 24 12.98 -6.07 -6.41
N PRO A 25 14.17 -6.54 -5.99
CA PRO A 25 15.36 -6.36 -6.79
C PRO A 25 15.21 -7.19 -8.07
N GLN A 26 15.82 -6.73 -9.16
CA GLN A 26 15.91 -7.38 -10.47
C GLN A 26 16.52 -8.82 -10.43
N GLY A 27 16.70 -9.42 -9.25
CA GLY A 27 17.31 -10.73 -8.99
C GLY A 27 16.39 -11.80 -8.40
N GLY A 28 15.06 -11.68 -8.52
CA GLY A 28 14.18 -12.86 -8.51
C GLY A 28 13.74 -13.46 -7.17
N TYR A 29 14.12 -12.92 -6.01
CA TYR A 29 13.59 -13.36 -4.71
C TYR A 29 12.88 -12.23 -3.98
N GLN A 30 11.57 -12.11 -4.24
CA GLN A 30 10.68 -11.34 -3.39
C GLN A 30 10.46 -12.13 -2.10
N SER A 31 11.01 -11.65 -0.98
CA SER A 31 10.90 -12.33 0.31
C SER A 31 9.44 -12.56 0.66
N GLN A 32 9.14 -13.66 1.35
CA GLN A 32 7.78 -13.94 1.85
C GLN A 32 7.24 -12.78 2.71
N LEU A 33 8.14 -12.07 3.40
CA LEU A 33 7.88 -10.82 4.10
C LEU A 33 7.37 -9.71 3.17
N ASP A 34 7.97 -9.53 1.99
CA ASP A 34 7.55 -8.53 1.00
C ASP A 34 6.21 -8.90 0.36
N ARG A 35 5.97 -10.20 0.12
CA ARG A 35 4.65 -10.67 -0.35
C ARG A 35 3.55 -10.40 0.68
N ASN A 36 3.82 -10.70 1.96
CA ASN A 36 2.90 -10.40 3.05
C ASN A 36 2.64 -8.88 3.17
N ARG A 37 3.70 -8.06 3.11
CA ARG A 37 3.58 -6.59 3.15
C ARG A 37 2.76 -6.05 1.98
N LEU A 38 2.98 -6.56 0.77
CA LEU A 38 2.24 -6.14 -0.42
C LEU A 38 0.76 -6.49 -0.28
N HIS A 39 0.45 -7.72 0.15
CA HIS A 39 -0.92 -8.13 0.40
C HIS A 39 -1.61 -7.27 1.47
N THR A 40 -0.93 -6.99 2.60
CA THR A 40 -1.48 -6.12 3.66
C THR A 40 -1.72 -4.69 3.16
N LEU A 41 -0.79 -4.12 2.39
CA LEU A 41 -0.95 -2.77 1.83
C LEU A 41 -2.09 -2.69 0.81
N GLU A 42 -2.30 -3.73 0.00
CA GLU A 42 -3.44 -3.81 -0.93
C GLU A 42 -4.76 -3.89 -0.17
N GLN A 43 -4.86 -4.70 0.89
CA GLN A 43 -6.04 -4.77 1.76
C GLN A 43 -6.35 -3.41 2.41
N LEU A 44 -5.32 -2.72 2.91
CA LEU A 44 -5.48 -1.40 3.51
C LEU A 44 -5.93 -0.34 2.50
N ARG A 45 -5.44 -0.42 1.26
CA ARG A 45 -5.86 0.47 0.18
C ARG A 45 -7.32 0.23 -0.17
N ASP A 46 -7.72 -1.02 -0.34
CA ASP A 46 -9.10 -1.36 -0.67
C ASP A 46 -10.07 -0.95 0.45
N GLU A 47 -9.68 -1.12 1.72
CA GLU A 47 -10.46 -0.63 2.86
C GLU A 47 -10.57 0.91 2.85
N ALA A 48 -9.46 1.61 2.62
CA ALA A 48 -9.44 3.07 2.56
C ALA A 48 -10.28 3.58 1.37
N GLN A 49 -10.26 2.92 0.22
CA GLN A 49 -11.10 3.26 -0.93
C GLN A 49 -12.57 3.04 -0.64
N ARG A 50 -12.94 1.94 0.03
CA ARG A 50 -14.32 1.70 0.45
C ARG A 50 -14.82 2.77 1.41
N LYS A 51 -13.99 3.16 2.39
CA LYS A 51 -14.29 4.25 3.34
C LYS A 51 -14.34 5.63 2.68
N ALA A 52 -13.63 5.84 1.56
CA ALA A 52 -13.68 7.09 0.81
C ALA A 52 -14.90 7.18 -0.13
N ARG A 53 -15.47 6.03 -0.54
CA ARG A 53 -16.66 5.95 -1.41
C ARG A 53 -17.98 5.86 -0.65
N GLY A 54 -17.96 5.56 0.65
CA GLY A 54 -19.13 5.35 1.51
C GLY A 54 -19.18 6.35 2.64
#